data_AF-A0A8T4XPX0-F1
#
_entry.id   AF-A0A8T4XPX0-F1
#
_cell.length_a   1.000
_cell.length_b   1.000
_cell.length_c   1.000
_cell.angle_alpha   90.00
_cell.angle_beta   90.00
_cell.angle_gamma   90.00
#
_symmetry.space_group_name_H-M   'P 1'
#
loop_
_entity.id
_entity.type
_entity.pdbx_description
1 polymer ?
#
loop_
_entity_poly.entity_id
_entity_poly.type
_entity_poly.pdbx_seq_one_letter_code
_entity_poly.pdbx_strand_id
1 'polypeptide(L)' 'MTIFKLRNSTIFAFPGPPKEVQACFNDHMGRCIGESTGLLSLARRIYVNIYESELSPLVKEVVGSFRGVYIKPLVSQVR' A
#
# COMPACT_ATOMS: atom_id res chain seq x y z
N MET A 1 9.36 -17.26 -7.10
CA MET A 1 8.48 -16.31 -7.81
C MET A 1 8.73 -16.43 -9.30
N THR A 2 7.68 -16.43 -10.11
CA THR A 2 7.80 -16.47 -11.58
C THR A 2 7.26 -15.17 -12.16
N ILE A 3 8.00 -14.55 -13.07
CA ILE A 3 7.58 -13.32 -13.76
C ILE A 3 7.43 -13.63 -15.24
N PHE A 4 6.29 -13.27 -15.84
CA PHE A 4 6.11 -13.38 -17.28
C PHE A 4 5.37 -12.17 -17.84
N LYS A 5 5.74 -11.79 -19.06
CA LYS A 5 5.13 -10.66 -19.78
C LYS A 5 4.03 -11.18 -20.70
N LEU A 6 2.87 -10.56 -20.62
CA LEU A 6 1.72 -10.85 -21.48
C LEU A 6 1.21 -9.55 -22.09
N ARG A 7 1.48 -9.34 -23.39
CA ARG A 7 1.17 -8.09 -24.09
C ARG A 7 1.75 -6.88 -23.33
N ASN A 8 0.88 -5.98 -22.87
CA ASN A 8 1.23 -4.77 -22.13
C ASN A 8 1.19 -4.97 -20.60
N SER A 9 1.05 -6.22 -20.15
CA SER A 9 0.96 -6.56 -18.73
C SER A 9 2.16 -7.38 -18.30
N THR A 10 2.62 -7.13 -17.07
CA THR A 10 3.59 -8.00 -16.39
C THR A 10 2.85 -8.76 -15.29
N ILE A 11 2.96 -10.09 -15.31
CA ILE A 11 2.30 -10.97 -14.33
C ILE A 11 3.37 -11.54 -13.40
N PHE A 12 3.12 -11.45 -12.10
CA PHE A 12 3.98 -11.96 -11.05
C PHE A 12 3.24 -13.08 -10.30
N ALA A 13 3.79 -14.29 -10.33
CA ALA A 13 3.31 -15.42 -9.56
C ALA A 13 4.16 -15.57 -8.29
N PHE A 14 3.52 -15.35 -7.14
CA PHE A 14 4.14 -15.39 -5.81
C PHE A 14 4.04 -16.78 -5.17
N PRO A 15 4.97 -17.11 -4.25
CA PRO A 15 4.83 -18.29 -3.39
C PRO A 15 3.62 -18.15 -2.45
N GLY A 16 3.14 -19.25 -1.88
CA GLY A 16 2.00 -19.23 -0.95
C GLY A 16 2.30 -18.62 0.42
N PRO A 17 3.44 -18.93 1.07
CA PRO A 17 3.71 -18.47 2.43
C PRO A 17 3.82 -16.93 2.55
N PRO A 18 3.11 -16.29 3.49
CA PRO A 18 3.07 -14.83 3.59
C PRO A 18 4.44 -14.15 3.72
N LYS A 19 5.37 -14.78 4.47
CA LYS A 19 6.73 -14.28 4.63
C LYS A 19 7.50 -14.28 3.31
N GLU A 20 7.33 -15.31 2.50
CA GLU A 20 7.99 -15.42 1.19
C GLU A 20 7.39 -14.46 0.18
N VAL A 21 6.06 -14.25 0.21
CA VAL A 21 5.39 -13.21 -0.59
C VAL A 21 5.98 -11.85 -0.29
N GLN A 22 6.11 -11.51 1.00
CA GLN A 22 6.62 -10.21 1.42
C GLN A 22 8.07 -9.98 0.98
N ALA A 23 8.94 -10.98 1.11
CA ALA A 23 10.32 -10.92 0.62
C ALA A 23 10.35 -10.72 -0.91
N CYS A 24 9.62 -11.55 -1.67
CA CYS A 24 9.55 -11.43 -3.13
C CYS A 24 9.00 -10.07 -3.58
N PHE A 25 8.06 -9.48 -2.83
CA PHE A 25 7.49 -8.19 -3.15
C PHE A 25 8.53 -7.08 -2.97
N ASN A 26 9.19 -7.05 -1.81
CA ASN A 26 10.18 -6.04 -1.47
C ASN A 26 11.40 -6.07 -2.40
N ASP A 27 11.89 -7.28 -2.71
CA ASP A 27 13.14 -7.45 -3.45
C ASP A 27 12.96 -7.29 -4.97
N HIS A 28 11.76 -7.53 -5.49
CA HIS A 28 11.53 -7.56 -6.94
C HIS A 28 10.36 -6.68 -7.41
N MET A 29 9.14 -6.96 -6.95
CA MET A 29 7.95 -6.30 -7.50
C MET A 29 7.94 -4.78 -7.22
N GLY A 30 8.30 -4.38 -5.99
CA GLY A 30 8.35 -2.96 -5.61
C GLY A 30 9.27 -2.15 -6.53
N ARG A 31 10.45 -2.69 -6.85
CA ARG A 31 11.39 -2.09 -7.79
C ARG A 31 10.82 -2.01 -9.20
N CYS A 32 10.23 -3.10 -9.72
CA CYS A 32 9.61 -3.08 -11.06
C CYS A 32 8.48 -2.05 -11.19
N ILE A 33 7.66 -1.89 -10.15
CA ILE A 33 6.60 -0.87 -10.12
C ILE A 33 7.24 0.53 -10.15
N GLY A 34 8.26 0.78 -9.33
CA GLY A 34 8.97 2.05 -9.30
C GLY A 34 9.60 2.41 -10.66
N GLU A 35 10.31 1.47 -11.29
CA GLU A 35 10.95 1.67 -12.59
C GLU A 35 9.92 1.90 -13.72
N SER A 36 8.77 1.24 -13.68
CA SER A 36 7.74 1.35 -14.74
C SER A 36 6.83 2.57 -14.61
N THR A 37 6.60 3.06 -13.40
CA THR A 37 5.70 4.19 -13.14
C THR A 37 6.43 5.49 -12.86
N GLY A 38 7.71 5.43 -12.49
CA GLY A 38 8.46 6.57 -11.94
C GLY A 38 7.94 7.03 -10.56
N LEU A 39 7.00 6.31 -9.96
CA LEU A 39 6.39 6.66 -8.68
C LEU A 39 7.10 5.94 -7.55
N LEU A 40 7.30 6.66 -6.44
CA LEU A 40 7.70 6.10 -5.16
C LEU A 40 6.49 6.13 -4.23
N SER A 41 6.24 5.01 -3.54
CA SER A 41 5.20 4.94 -2.52
C SER A 41 5.84 4.89 -1.13
N LEU A 42 5.22 5.61 -0.19
CA LEU A 42 5.57 5.55 1.22
C LEU A 42 4.32 5.17 2.00
N ALA A 43 4.41 4.09 2.77
CA ALA A 43 3.35 3.68 3.68
C ALA A 43 3.80 3.89 5.12
N ARG A 44 3.04 4.70 5.87
CA ARG A 44 3.28 4.91 7.31
C ARG A 44 2.00 4.70 8.09
N ARG A 45 2.10 3.98 9.21
CA ARG A 45 0.99 3.83 10.16
C ARG A 45 1.14 4.88 11.26
N ILE A 46 0.04 5.56 11.57
CA ILE A 46 -0.07 6.53 12.65
C ILE A 46 -1.13 6.02 13.62
N TYR A 47 -0.84 6.08 14.91
CA TYR A 47 -1.76 5.69 15.97
C TYR A 47 -2.32 6.95 16.62
N VAL A 48 -3.64 7.02 16.73
CA VAL A 48 -4.38 8.13 17.32
C VAL A 48 -5.43 7.58 18.26
N ASN A 49 -5.70 8.30 19.35
CA ASN A 49 -6.74 7.94 20.31
C ASN A 49 -7.92 8.90 20.17
N ILE A 50 -8.73 8.67 19.13
CA ILE A 50 -9.93 9.47 18.83
C ILE A 50 -11.04 8.56 18.30
N TYR A 51 -12.30 9.02 18.35
CA TYR A 51 -13.41 8.27 17.78
C TYR A 51 -13.36 8.29 16.24
N GLU A 52 -13.90 7.25 15.61
CA GLU A 52 -13.99 7.18 14.14
C GLU A 52 -14.78 8.35 13.54
N SER A 53 -15.81 8.82 14.26
CA SER A 53 -16.61 10.00 13.89
C SER A 53 -15.76 11.28 13.81
N GLU A 54 -14.76 11.41 14.67
CA GLU A 54 -13.82 12.54 14.70
C GLU A 54 -12.70 12.37 13.67
N LEU A 55 -12.27 11.13 13.39
CA LEU A 55 -11.23 10.83 12.40
C LEU A 55 -11.71 11.03 10.95
N SER A 56 -12.96 10.65 10.67
CA SER A 56 -13.55 10.69 9.33
C SER A 56 -13.43 12.03 8.59
N PRO A 57 -13.75 13.19 9.19
CA PRO A 57 -13.58 14.48 8.51
C PRO A 57 -12.11 14.81 8.22
N LEU A 58 -11.18 14.49 9.14
CA LEU A 58 -9.74 14.72 8.94
C LEU A 58 -9.20 13.90 7.76
N VAL A 59 -9.64 12.64 7.63
CA VAL A 59 -9.27 11.78 6.50
C VAL A 59 -9.77 12.36 5.18
N LYS A 60 -11.02 12.82 5.15
CA LYS A 60 -11.60 13.46 3.96
C LYS A 60 -10.82 14.72 3.57
N GLU A 61 -10.46 15.54 4.55
CA GLU A 61 -9.69 16.76 4.32
C GLU A 61 -8.31 16.45 3.71
N VAL A 62 -7.56 15.51 4.29
CA VAL A 62 -6.22 15.15 3.80
C VAL A 62 -6.29 14.54 2.40
N VAL A 63 -7.21 13.60 2.15
CA VAL A 63 -7.37 12.98 0.83
C VAL A 63 -7.84 14.00 -0.22
N GLY A 64 -8.68 14.97 0.18
CA GLY A 64 -9.10 16.07 -0.69
C GLY A 64 -7.99 17.08 -1.01
N SER A 65 -7.09 17.32 -0.05
CA SER A 65 -6.04 18.35 -0.17
C SER A 65 -4.78 17.83 -0.86
N PHE A 66 -4.46 16.54 -0.74
CA PHE A 66 -3.22 15.97 -1.26
C PHE A 66 -3.52 14.89 -2.32
N ARG A 67 -3.25 15.22 -3.60
CA ARG A 67 -3.35 14.24 -4.70
C ARG A 67 -2.33 13.12 -4.51
N GLY A 68 -2.74 11.89 -4.79
CA GLY A 68 -1.89 10.71 -4.66
C GLY A 68 -1.74 10.17 -3.23
N VAL A 69 -2.42 10.77 -2.25
CA VAL A 69 -2.49 10.26 -0.88
C VAL A 69 -3.74 9.41 -0.71
N TYR A 70 -3.57 8.21 -0.17
CA TYR A 70 -4.64 7.34 0.26
C TYR A 70 -4.46 7.00 1.73
N ILE A 71 -5.50 7.23 2.53
CA ILE A 71 -5.54 6.89 3.94
C ILE A 71 -6.61 5.83 4.15
N LYS A 72 -6.21 4.73 4.82
CA LYS A 72 -7.12 3.67 5.26
C LYS A 72 -7.20 3.68 6.78
N PRO A 73 -8.29 4.21 7.37
CA PRO A 73 -8.53 4.13 8.80
C PRO A 73 -8.61 2.66 9.23
N LEU A 74 -7.95 2.32 10.33
CA LEU A 74 -8.05 1.02 10.97
C LEU A 74 -8.54 1.25 12.40
N VAL A 75 -9.80 0.93 12.66
CA VAL A 75 -10.39 1.05 13.99
C VAL A 75 -10.08 -0.22 14.79
N SER A 76 -9.56 -0.03 15.99
CA SER A 76 -9.31 -1.10 16.94
C SER A 76 -9.74 -0.63 18.32
N GLN A 77 -10.30 -1.54 19.12
CA GLN A 77 -10.53 -1.27 20.53
C GLN A 77 -9.17 -1.28 21.23
N VAL A 78 -8.75 -0.12 21.73
CA VAL A 78 -7.61 -0.03 22.64
C VAL A 78 -8.06 -0.72 23.94
N ARG A 79 -7.39 -1.82 24.30
CA ARG A 79 -7.50 -2.43 25.64
C ARG A 79 -6.54 -1.73 26.59
#